data_AF-V6J0N0-F1
#
_entry.id   AF-V6J0N0-F1
#
_cell.length_a   1.000
_cell.length_b   1.000
_cell.length_c   1.000
_cell.angle_alpha   90.00
_cell.angle_beta   90.00
_cell.angle_gamma   90.00
#
_symmetry.space_group_name_H-M   'P 1'
#
loop_
_entity.id
_entity.type
_entity.pdbx_description
1 polymer ?
#
loop_
_entity_poly.entity_id
_entity_poly.type
_entity_poly.pdbx_seq_one_letter_code
_entity_poly.pdbx_strand_id
1 'polypeptide(L)'
;MSLSAYRFFQLILALSLALFIICFAIELTLLFTPLYYADIQHLNIAEQSGINRARIIENYNYMIQYLLNPFPQVFDLPSLHYSMAGKIHFQDVKRIFVFIDFLLVVTGIISAAGIWVKTKNRDFYFLKPAAVALAIFTVVPLIAFAIDFNGTFILFHKLFFRNNYWIFDPRTDPVITILPETFFLHAALLILGIIVLGIITLILIYKKNKQKIFR
;
A
#
# COMPACT_ATOMS: atom_id res chain seq x y z
N MET A 1 34.23 7.39 10.81
CA MET A 1 33.20 8.12 10.05
C MET A 1 32.93 9.44 10.77
N SER A 2 32.80 10.56 10.05
CA SER A 2 32.45 11.85 10.68
C SER A 2 31.03 11.79 11.28
N LEU A 3 30.73 12.64 12.27
CA LEU A 3 29.40 12.70 12.87
C LEU A 3 28.30 13.03 11.85
N SER A 4 28.62 13.85 10.83
CA SER A 4 27.71 14.16 9.73
C SER A 4 27.42 12.94 8.85
N ALA A 5 28.45 12.22 8.42
CA ALA A 5 28.28 11.00 7.61
C ALA A 5 27.54 9.89 8.37
N TYR A 6 27.75 9.79 9.69
CA TYR A 6 27.00 8.89 10.55
C TYR A 6 25.50 9.20 10.57
N ARG A 7 25.14 10.46 10.83
CA ARG A 7 23.73 10.89 10.87
C ARG A 7 23.05 10.71 9.50
N PHE A 8 23.78 11.00 8.43
CA PHE A 8 23.30 10.81 7.07
C PHE A 8 23.00 9.34 6.76
N PHE A 9 23.92 8.43 7.10
CA PHE A 9 23.68 6.98 6.93
C PHE A 9 22.47 6.50 7.73
N GLN A 10 22.34 6.93 9.00
CA GLN A 10 21.19 6.56 9.83
C GLN A 10 19.87 7.05 9.23
N LEU A 11 19.85 8.24 8.64
CA LEU A 11 18.67 8.79 7.98
C LEU A 11 18.30 8.01 6.72
N ILE A 12 19.27 7.68 5.86
CA ILE A 12 19.02 6.86 4.66
C ILE A 12 18.45 5.51 5.05
N LEU A 13 19.08 4.83 6.02
CA LEU A 13 18.60 3.52 6.48
C LEU A 13 17.20 3.62 7.10
N ALA A 14 16.93 4.68 7.85
CA ALA A 14 15.63 4.93 8.44
C ALA A 14 14.52 5.15 7.39
N LEU A 15 14.80 5.97 6.37
CA LEU A 15 13.87 6.22 5.27
C LEU A 15 13.66 4.97 4.41
N SER A 16 14.72 4.22 4.15
CA SER A 16 14.64 2.95 3.43
C SER A 16 13.77 1.95 4.19
N LEU A 17 13.96 1.80 5.49
CA LEU A 17 13.17 0.89 6.31
C LEU A 17 11.70 1.33 6.42
N ALA A 18 11.44 2.63 6.56
CA ALA A 18 10.08 3.15 6.55
C ALA A 18 9.39 2.85 5.21
N LEU A 19 10.06 3.14 4.08
CA LEU A 19 9.51 2.88 2.75
C LEU A 19 9.27 1.38 2.51
N PHE A 20 10.18 0.52 2.95
CA PHE A 20 10.01 -0.93 2.91
C PHE A 20 8.72 -1.37 3.63
N ILE A 21 8.50 -0.89 4.86
CA ILE A 21 7.31 -1.25 5.66
C ILE A 21 6.03 -0.73 4.99
N ILE A 22 6.07 0.46 4.38
CA ILE A 22 4.92 1.03 3.65
C ILE A 22 4.57 0.17 2.43
N CYS A 23 5.55 -0.12 1.57
CA CYS A 23 5.35 -0.96 0.39
C CYS A 23 4.86 -2.36 0.81
N PHE A 24 5.44 -2.93 1.87
CA PHE A 24 5.04 -4.23 2.38
C PHE A 24 3.59 -4.23 2.88
N ALA A 25 3.15 -3.18 3.57
CA ALA A 25 1.77 -3.06 4.04
C ALA A 25 0.77 -2.97 2.88
N ILE A 26 1.14 -2.24 1.81
CA ILE A 26 0.31 -2.12 0.60
C ILE A 26 0.20 -3.47 -0.11
N GLU A 27 1.32 -4.14 -0.37
CA GLU A 27 1.32 -5.46 -1.05
C GLU A 27 0.60 -6.53 -0.23
N LEU A 28 0.81 -6.56 1.09
CA LEU A 28 0.11 -7.49 1.96
C LEU A 28 -1.40 -7.25 1.94
N THR A 29 -1.83 -5.98 1.88
CA THR A 29 -3.25 -5.62 1.77
C THR A 29 -3.82 -6.03 0.42
N LEU A 30 -3.09 -5.83 -0.67
CA LEU A 30 -3.47 -6.29 -2.01
C LEU A 30 -3.65 -7.81 -2.07
N LEU A 31 -2.72 -8.56 -1.46
CA LEU A 31 -2.74 -10.02 -1.38
C LEU A 31 -3.87 -10.56 -0.50
N PHE A 32 -4.31 -9.79 0.50
CA PHE A 32 -5.31 -10.21 1.47
C PHE A 32 -6.75 -10.07 0.93
N THR A 33 -7.01 -10.80 -0.16
CA THR A 33 -8.34 -10.94 -0.77
C THR A 33 -9.48 -11.38 0.17
N PRO A 34 -9.25 -12.09 1.29
CA PRO A 34 -10.31 -12.36 2.26
C PRO A 34 -11.00 -11.11 2.80
N LEU A 35 -10.31 -9.96 2.87
CA LEU A 35 -10.93 -8.68 3.26
C LEU A 35 -12.08 -8.33 2.31
N TYR A 36 -11.82 -8.35 1.01
CA TYR A 36 -12.84 -8.03 0.02
C TYR A 36 -13.96 -9.08 -0.01
N TYR A 37 -13.64 -10.37 0.17
CA TYR A 37 -14.67 -11.41 0.22
C TYR A 37 -15.64 -11.25 1.38
N ALA A 38 -15.14 -10.79 2.53
CA ALA A 38 -15.97 -10.42 3.67
C ALA A 38 -16.83 -9.19 3.32
N ASP A 39 -16.24 -8.16 2.69
CA ASP A 39 -16.94 -6.95 2.29
C ASP A 39 -18.04 -7.18 1.24
N ILE A 40 -17.90 -8.16 0.34
CA ILE A 40 -18.99 -8.53 -0.58
C ILE A 40 -20.29 -8.82 0.20
N GLN A 41 -20.18 -9.51 1.33
CA GLN A 41 -21.32 -9.82 2.19
C GLN A 41 -21.67 -8.66 3.12
N HIS A 42 -20.70 -8.10 3.83
CA HIS A 42 -20.94 -7.06 4.84
C HIS A 42 -21.51 -5.77 4.24
N LEU A 43 -21.13 -5.45 3.00
CA LEU A 43 -21.59 -4.27 2.29
C LEU A 43 -22.72 -4.58 1.30
N ASN A 44 -23.24 -5.81 1.25
CA ASN A 44 -24.28 -6.23 0.29
C ASN A 44 -23.93 -5.85 -1.17
N ILE A 45 -22.67 -6.06 -1.58
CA ILE A 45 -22.16 -5.58 -2.88
C ILE A 45 -22.91 -6.26 -4.03
N ALA A 46 -23.24 -7.55 -3.88
CA ALA A 46 -23.94 -8.30 -4.92
C ALA A 46 -25.35 -7.73 -5.17
N GLU A 47 -26.07 -7.39 -4.12
CA GLU A 47 -27.41 -6.82 -4.17
C GLU A 47 -27.37 -5.38 -4.74
N GLN A 48 -26.41 -4.55 -4.31
CA GLN A 48 -26.31 -3.16 -4.76
C GLN A 48 -25.87 -3.02 -6.21
N SER A 49 -24.94 -3.87 -6.65
CA SER A 49 -24.42 -3.85 -8.03
C SER A 49 -25.32 -4.60 -9.02
N GLY A 50 -26.18 -5.50 -8.54
CA GLY A 50 -26.92 -6.44 -9.38
C GLY A 50 -26.05 -7.53 -10.00
N ILE A 51 -24.78 -7.66 -9.58
CA ILE A 51 -23.83 -8.64 -10.10
C ILE A 51 -23.74 -9.82 -9.13
N ASN A 52 -23.91 -11.03 -9.66
CA ASN A 52 -23.77 -12.26 -8.90
C ASN A 52 -22.39 -12.33 -8.19
N ARG A 53 -22.38 -12.79 -6.92
CA ARG A 53 -21.19 -12.92 -6.08
C ARG A 53 -20.01 -13.66 -6.73
N ALA A 54 -20.25 -14.76 -7.44
CA ALA A 54 -19.19 -15.50 -8.13
C ALA A 54 -18.55 -14.67 -9.25
N ARG A 55 -19.35 -13.91 -10.02
CA ARG A 55 -18.80 -12.98 -11.04
C ARG A 55 -18.00 -11.84 -10.42
N ILE A 56 -18.45 -11.30 -9.28
CA ILE A 56 -17.69 -10.30 -8.51
C ILE A 56 -16.32 -10.86 -8.11
N ILE A 57 -16.30 -12.05 -7.48
CA ILE A 57 -15.07 -12.69 -7.02
C ILE A 57 -14.12 -13.01 -8.18
N GLU A 58 -14.65 -13.53 -9.29
CA GLU A 58 -13.85 -13.83 -10.48
C GLU A 58 -13.14 -12.57 -11.02
N ASN A 59 -13.88 -11.46 -11.16
CA ASN A 59 -13.34 -10.23 -11.71
C ASN A 59 -12.39 -9.52 -10.72
N TYR A 60 -12.69 -9.57 -9.42
CA TYR A 60 -11.77 -9.10 -8.38
C TYR A 60 -10.47 -9.90 -8.35
N ASN A 61 -10.56 -11.23 -8.37
CA ASN A 61 -9.38 -12.10 -8.38
C ASN A 61 -8.51 -11.87 -9.61
N TYR A 62 -9.13 -11.67 -10.77
CA TYR A 62 -8.42 -11.25 -11.97
C TYR A 62 -7.67 -9.93 -11.74
N MET A 63 -8.33 -8.90 -11.20
CA MET A 63 -7.67 -7.60 -10.94
C MET A 63 -6.47 -7.75 -10.00
N ILE A 64 -6.61 -8.53 -8.93
CA ILE A 64 -5.51 -8.79 -7.98
C ILE A 64 -4.36 -9.53 -8.67
N GLN A 65 -4.63 -10.60 -9.42
CA GLN A 65 -3.60 -11.30 -10.20
C GLN A 65 -2.95 -10.39 -11.24
N TYR A 66 -3.74 -9.50 -11.86
CA TYR A 66 -3.24 -8.55 -12.84
C TYR A 66 -2.27 -7.55 -12.20
N LEU A 67 -2.58 -7.05 -11.00
CA LEU A 67 -1.72 -6.11 -10.29
C LEU A 67 -0.47 -6.78 -9.72
N LEU A 68 -0.57 -8.02 -9.23
CA LEU A 68 0.56 -8.78 -8.67
C LEU A 68 1.56 -9.32 -9.72
N ASN A 69 1.16 -9.39 -10.99
CA ASN A 69 2.07 -9.82 -12.04
C ASN A 69 3.00 -8.65 -12.42
N PRO A 70 4.33 -8.74 -12.27
CA PRO A 70 5.22 -7.64 -12.62
C PRO A 70 5.44 -7.51 -14.15
N PHE A 71 5.04 -8.50 -14.94
CA PHE A 71 5.30 -8.54 -16.38
C PHE A 71 4.22 -7.82 -17.20
N PRO A 72 4.56 -7.34 -18.41
CA PRO A 72 3.59 -6.78 -19.34
C PRO A 72 2.50 -7.80 -19.66
N GLN A 73 1.24 -7.39 -19.55
CA GLN A 73 0.10 -8.21 -19.89
C GLN A 73 -1.07 -7.33 -20.34
N VAL A 74 -1.91 -7.86 -21.24
CA VAL A 74 -3.11 -7.17 -21.67
C VAL A 74 -4.15 -7.24 -20.55
N PHE A 75 -4.73 -6.09 -20.21
CA PHE A 75 -5.87 -6.04 -19.30
C PHE A 75 -7.13 -6.52 -20.03
N ASP A 76 -7.81 -7.49 -19.45
CA ASP A 76 -9.00 -8.13 -19.97
C ASP A 76 -9.81 -8.80 -18.84
N LEU A 77 -10.88 -8.13 -18.39
CA LEU A 77 -11.75 -8.68 -17.34
C LEU A 77 -12.48 -9.93 -17.85
N PRO A 78 -12.61 -10.98 -17.01
CA PRO A 78 -13.15 -12.27 -17.46
C PRO A 78 -14.66 -12.24 -17.76
N SER A 79 -15.45 -11.41 -17.06
CA SER A 79 -16.90 -11.38 -17.27
C SER A 79 -17.56 -10.02 -17.28
N LEU A 80 -16.89 -8.97 -16.80
CA LEU A 80 -17.39 -7.59 -16.86
C LEU A 80 -16.89 -6.91 -18.12
N HIS A 81 -17.77 -6.15 -18.80
CA HIS A 81 -17.32 -5.24 -19.84
C HIS A 81 -16.50 -4.10 -19.24
N TYR A 82 -15.70 -3.44 -20.06
CA TYR A 82 -14.92 -2.27 -19.69
C TYR A 82 -14.72 -1.38 -20.92
N SER A 83 -14.60 -0.08 -20.71
CA SER A 83 -14.29 0.87 -21.78
C SER A 83 -12.78 0.90 -22.08
N MET A 84 -12.40 1.52 -23.19
CA MET A 84 -10.99 1.78 -23.48
C MET A 84 -10.33 2.67 -22.40
N ALA A 85 -11.08 3.63 -21.87
CA ALA A 85 -10.63 4.46 -20.75
C ALA A 85 -10.39 3.60 -19.49
N GLY A 86 -11.35 2.75 -19.13
CA GLY A 86 -11.22 1.80 -18.03
C GLY A 86 -9.97 0.91 -18.16
N LYS A 87 -9.76 0.34 -19.34
CA LYS A 87 -8.56 -0.45 -19.65
C LYS A 87 -7.27 0.34 -19.41
N ILE A 88 -7.18 1.57 -19.92
CA ILE A 88 -5.99 2.40 -19.74
C ILE A 88 -5.78 2.74 -18.26
N HIS A 89 -6.85 3.02 -17.51
CA HIS A 89 -6.75 3.29 -16.08
C HIS A 89 -6.16 2.10 -15.32
N PHE A 90 -6.63 0.87 -15.55
CA PHE A 90 -6.04 -0.32 -14.91
C PHE A 90 -4.58 -0.55 -15.31
N GLN A 91 -4.19 -0.22 -16.56
CA GLN A 91 -2.79 -0.25 -16.97
C GLN A 91 -1.95 0.78 -16.21
N ASP A 92 -2.47 1.99 -16.00
CA ASP A 92 -1.79 3.01 -15.20
C ASP A 92 -1.63 2.56 -13.74
N VAL A 93 -2.68 1.98 -13.14
CA VAL A 93 -2.64 1.41 -11.77
C VAL A 93 -1.60 0.29 -11.67
N LYS A 94 -1.51 -0.61 -12.66
CA LYS A 94 -0.46 -1.64 -12.69
C LYS A 94 0.94 -1.06 -12.69
N ARG A 95 1.19 0.04 -13.40
CA ARG A 95 2.53 0.70 -13.37
C ARG A 95 2.88 1.21 -11.97
N ILE A 96 1.89 1.66 -11.20
CA ILE A 96 2.10 2.05 -9.80
C ILE A 96 2.49 0.83 -8.96
N PHE A 97 1.77 -0.29 -9.09
CA PHE A 97 2.09 -1.52 -8.35
C PHE A 97 3.45 -2.11 -8.73
N VAL A 98 3.81 -2.15 -10.02
CA VAL A 98 5.16 -2.56 -10.46
C VAL A 98 6.25 -1.65 -9.87
N PHE A 99 5.98 -0.35 -9.73
CA PHE A 99 6.90 0.57 -9.08
C PHE A 99 6.98 0.32 -7.55
N ILE A 100 5.86 -0.01 -6.91
CA ILE A 100 5.82 -0.42 -5.49
C ILE A 100 6.63 -1.70 -5.28
N ASP A 101 6.49 -2.71 -6.14
CA ASP A 101 7.29 -3.94 -6.11
C ASP A 101 8.78 -3.66 -6.20
N PHE A 102 9.17 -2.79 -7.16
CA PHE A 102 10.55 -2.37 -7.31
C PHE A 102 11.08 -1.69 -6.04
N LEU A 103 10.31 -0.76 -5.46
CA LEU A 103 10.67 -0.09 -4.22
C LEU A 103 10.76 -1.07 -3.05
N LEU A 104 9.83 -2.02 -2.94
CA LEU A 104 9.81 -3.05 -1.91
C LEU A 104 11.11 -3.87 -1.94
N VAL A 105 11.53 -4.34 -3.11
CA VAL A 105 12.75 -5.13 -3.28
C VAL A 105 14.00 -4.30 -2.95
N VAL A 106 14.14 -3.12 -3.55
CA VAL A 106 15.32 -2.27 -3.35
C VAL A 106 15.46 -1.84 -1.89
N THR A 107 14.38 -1.34 -1.30
CA THR A 107 14.39 -0.90 0.10
C THR A 107 14.53 -2.06 1.07
N GLY A 108 14.00 -3.24 0.74
CA GLY A 108 14.20 -4.47 1.50
C GLY A 108 15.67 -4.88 1.54
N ILE A 109 16.37 -4.88 0.40
CA ILE A 109 17.80 -5.20 0.32
C ILE A 109 18.63 -4.21 1.13
N ILE A 110 18.41 -2.90 0.95
CA ILE A 110 19.13 -1.85 1.69
C ILE A 110 18.88 -1.97 3.19
N SER A 111 17.62 -2.18 3.59
CA SER A 111 17.22 -2.33 4.99
C SER A 111 17.84 -3.57 5.61
N ALA A 112 17.78 -4.72 4.94
CA ALA A 112 18.36 -5.96 5.44
C ALA A 112 19.88 -5.83 5.63
N ALA A 113 20.60 -5.30 4.63
CA ALA A 113 22.04 -5.08 4.72
C ALA A 113 22.39 -4.09 5.84
N GLY A 114 21.67 -2.96 5.93
CA GLY A 114 21.88 -1.95 6.95
C GLY A 114 21.60 -2.45 8.36
N ILE A 115 20.48 -3.17 8.56
CA ILE A 115 20.12 -3.81 9.83
C ILE A 115 21.18 -4.82 10.24
N TRP A 116 21.69 -5.64 9.32
CA TRP A 116 22.74 -6.62 9.62
C TRP A 116 24.02 -5.94 10.14
N VAL A 117 24.53 -4.92 9.43
CA VAL A 117 25.71 -4.15 9.85
C VAL A 117 25.48 -3.48 11.21
N LYS A 118 24.32 -2.85 11.38
CA LYS A 118 23.98 -2.09 12.59
C LYS A 118 23.78 -2.98 13.82
N THR A 119 23.19 -4.15 13.63
CA THR A 119 23.02 -5.15 14.71
C THR A 119 24.37 -5.69 15.16
N LYS A 120 25.30 -5.98 14.24
CA LYS A 120 26.67 -6.42 14.57
C LYS A 120 27.41 -5.39 15.43
N ASN A 121 27.16 -4.11 15.18
CA ASN A 121 27.76 -2.99 15.91
C ASN A 121 26.94 -2.51 17.13
N ARG A 122 25.84 -3.21 17.47
CA ARG A 122 24.88 -2.82 18.53
C ARG A 122 24.34 -1.39 18.42
N ASP A 123 24.22 -0.87 17.21
CA ASP A 123 23.78 0.49 16.92
C ASP A 123 22.35 0.48 16.37
N PHE A 124 21.39 0.90 17.20
CA PHE A 124 19.96 0.86 16.84
C PHE A 124 19.34 2.24 16.64
N TYR A 125 20.17 3.29 16.47
CA TYR A 125 19.68 4.67 16.44
C TYR A 125 18.81 5.01 15.22
N PHE A 126 18.87 4.26 14.11
CA PHE A 126 17.98 4.45 12.94
C PHE A 126 16.52 4.06 13.20
N LEU A 127 16.23 3.20 14.18
CA LEU A 127 14.87 2.69 14.39
C LEU A 127 13.88 3.79 14.80
N LYS A 128 14.33 4.75 15.62
CA LYS A 128 13.50 5.90 16.03
C LYS A 128 13.14 6.82 14.86
N PRO A 129 14.09 7.34 14.04
CA PRO A 129 13.74 8.11 12.86
C PRO A 129 12.95 7.29 11.83
N ALA A 130 13.15 5.98 11.72
CA ALA A 130 12.33 5.11 10.86
C ALA A 130 10.86 5.12 11.31
N ALA A 131 10.60 4.95 12.61
CA ALA A 131 9.25 5.03 13.18
C ALA A 131 8.60 6.40 12.97
N VAL A 132 9.37 7.49 13.09
CA VAL A 132 8.88 8.85 12.84
C VAL A 132 8.55 9.05 11.36
N ALA A 133 9.44 8.66 10.45
CA ALA A 133 9.20 8.73 9.01
C ALA A 133 7.97 7.92 8.62
N LEU A 134 7.86 6.68 9.13
CA LEU A 134 6.71 5.81 8.92
C LEU A 134 5.41 6.49 9.34
N ALA A 135 5.37 7.09 10.53
CA ALA A 135 4.20 7.83 11.00
C ALA A 135 3.85 9.02 10.10
N ILE A 136 4.84 9.86 9.74
CA ILE A 136 4.62 11.06 8.91
C ILE A 136 4.09 10.69 7.53
N PHE A 137 4.68 9.70 6.87
CA PHE A 137 4.33 9.34 5.50
C PHE A 137 3.05 8.53 5.36
N THR A 138 2.46 8.05 6.46
CA THR A 138 1.26 7.19 6.40
C THR A 138 0.08 7.73 7.19
N VAL A 139 0.29 8.11 8.46
CA VAL A 139 -0.81 8.52 9.35
C VAL A 139 -1.46 9.79 8.84
N VAL A 140 -0.68 10.75 8.35
CA VAL A 140 -1.22 12.02 7.83
C VAL A 140 -2.11 11.80 6.58
N PRO A 141 -1.64 11.10 5.52
CA PRO A 141 -2.50 10.77 4.37
C PRO A 141 -3.75 9.97 4.76
N LEU A 142 -3.64 9.02 5.69
CA LEU A 142 -4.76 8.18 6.11
C LEU A 142 -5.81 8.95 6.91
N ILE A 143 -5.40 9.93 7.73
CA ILE A 143 -6.34 10.83 8.42
C ILE A 143 -7.08 11.69 7.40
N ALA A 144 -6.38 12.26 6.41
CA ALA A 144 -7.02 13.05 5.35
C ALA A 144 -8.06 12.21 4.58
N PHE A 145 -7.68 10.99 4.22
CA PHE A 145 -8.55 10.02 3.55
C PHE A 145 -9.80 9.67 4.37
N ALA A 146 -9.68 9.52 5.69
CA ALA A 146 -10.81 9.22 6.56
C ALA A 146 -11.76 10.41 6.79
N ILE A 147 -11.26 11.65 6.68
CA ILE A 147 -12.07 12.88 6.84
C ILE A 147 -12.83 13.20 5.56
N ASP A 148 -12.16 13.12 4.41
CA ASP A 148 -12.73 13.45 3.10
C ASP A 148 -12.22 12.46 2.05
N PHE A 149 -12.90 11.31 1.97
CA PHE A 149 -12.57 10.28 0.99
C PHE A 149 -12.63 10.84 -0.43
N ASN A 150 -13.71 11.55 -0.80
CA ASN A 150 -13.90 12.03 -2.17
C ASN A 150 -12.83 13.05 -2.57
N GLY A 151 -12.55 14.03 -1.73
CA GLY A 151 -11.49 15.01 -1.98
C GLY A 151 -10.11 14.34 -2.06
N THR A 152 -9.83 13.40 -1.16
CA THR A 152 -8.55 12.66 -1.14
C THR A 152 -8.41 11.73 -2.35
N PHE A 153 -9.48 11.05 -2.75
CA PHE A 153 -9.56 10.20 -3.93
C PHE A 153 -9.27 11.03 -5.18
N ILE A 154 -9.96 12.16 -5.37
CA ILE A 154 -9.74 13.06 -6.52
C ILE A 154 -8.32 13.61 -6.51
N LEU A 155 -7.79 14.02 -5.36
CA LEU A 155 -6.43 14.54 -5.24
C LEU A 155 -5.40 13.46 -5.60
N PHE A 156 -5.53 12.26 -5.05
CA PHE A 156 -4.68 11.12 -5.39
C PHE A 156 -4.68 10.89 -6.90
N HIS A 157 -5.86 10.82 -7.51
CA HIS A 157 -5.95 10.54 -8.93
C HIS A 157 -5.32 11.65 -9.79
N LYS A 158 -5.42 12.92 -9.39
CA LYS A 158 -4.75 14.03 -10.08
C LYS A 158 -3.23 14.03 -9.89
N LEU A 159 -2.72 13.50 -8.78
CA LEU A 159 -1.28 13.38 -8.52
C LEU A 159 -0.64 12.24 -9.31
N PHE A 160 -1.33 11.11 -9.43
CA PHE A 160 -0.78 9.89 -10.04
C PHE A 160 -1.17 9.70 -11.50
N PHE A 161 -2.28 10.29 -11.97
CA PHE A 161 -2.76 10.15 -13.34
C PHE A 161 -2.84 11.51 -14.05
N ARG A 162 -2.42 11.54 -15.31
CA ARG A 162 -2.47 12.74 -16.18
C ARG A 162 -3.73 12.79 -17.06
N ASN A 163 -4.70 11.91 -16.79
CA ASN A 163 -5.93 11.75 -17.55
C ASN A 163 -7.12 11.64 -16.57
N ASN A 164 -8.34 11.65 -17.10
CA ASN A 164 -9.57 11.49 -16.32
C ASN A 164 -10.19 10.09 -16.47
N TYR A 165 -9.41 9.09 -16.92
CA TYR A 165 -9.93 7.75 -17.21
C TYR A 165 -10.31 6.96 -15.97
N TRP A 166 -9.97 7.46 -14.78
CA TRP A 166 -10.42 6.94 -13.48
C TRP A 166 -11.87 7.33 -13.13
N ILE A 167 -12.50 8.22 -13.91
CA ILE A 167 -13.93 8.55 -13.75
C ILE A 167 -14.73 7.55 -14.57
N PHE A 168 -15.21 6.50 -13.92
CA PHE A 168 -15.96 5.42 -14.55
C PHE A 168 -17.45 5.76 -14.71
N ASP A 169 -18.01 5.40 -15.87
CA ASP A 169 -19.46 5.30 -16.08
C ASP A 169 -19.89 3.86 -15.74
N PRO A 170 -20.78 3.63 -14.76
CA PRO A 170 -21.27 2.29 -14.41
C PRO A 170 -21.86 1.50 -15.58
N ARG A 171 -22.29 2.15 -16.66
CA ARG A 171 -22.84 1.51 -17.87
C ARG A 171 -21.78 0.91 -18.78
N THR A 172 -20.56 1.45 -18.78
CA THR A 172 -19.43 0.97 -19.60
C THR A 172 -18.34 0.32 -18.76
N ASP A 173 -18.25 0.67 -17.48
CA ASP A 173 -17.22 0.27 -16.51
C ASP A 173 -17.89 -0.13 -15.17
N PRO A 174 -18.70 -1.20 -15.15
CA PRO A 174 -19.47 -1.66 -13.99
C PRO A 174 -18.58 -2.15 -12.85
N VAL A 175 -17.27 -2.31 -13.09
CA VAL A 175 -16.30 -2.57 -12.02
C VAL A 175 -16.36 -1.52 -10.89
N ILE A 176 -16.77 -0.28 -11.19
CA ILE A 176 -16.96 0.76 -10.17
C ILE A 176 -18.04 0.39 -9.15
N THR A 177 -19.06 -0.39 -9.55
CA THR A 177 -20.18 -0.74 -8.67
C THR A 177 -19.83 -1.88 -7.72
N ILE A 178 -18.72 -2.57 -7.94
CA ILE A 178 -18.23 -3.64 -7.07
C ILE A 178 -17.07 -3.19 -6.16
N LEU A 179 -16.54 -1.98 -6.35
CA LEU A 179 -15.46 -1.40 -5.53
C LEU A 179 -15.97 -0.16 -4.77
N PRO A 180 -16.85 -0.33 -3.77
CA PRO A 180 -17.41 0.81 -3.03
C PRO A 180 -16.33 1.53 -2.21
N GLU A 181 -16.55 2.81 -1.95
CA GLU A 181 -15.72 3.64 -1.07
C GLU A 181 -15.40 2.96 0.27
N THR A 182 -16.39 2.33 0.90
CA THR A 182 -16.22 1.65 2.19
C THR A 182 -15.22 0.50 2.14
N PHE A 183 -15.11 -0.21 1.01
CA PHE A 183 -14.06 -1.23 0.83
C PHE A 183 -12.66 -0.60 0.86
N PHE A 184 -12.48 0.52 0.16
CA PHE A 184 -11.20 1.24 0.18
C PHE A 184 -10.86 1.77 1.58
N LEU A 185 -11.87 2.15 2.38
CA LEU A 185 -11.69 2.49 3.79
C LEU A 185 -11.22 1.30 4.62
N HIS A 186 -11.82 0.12 4.46
CA HIS A 186 -11.36 -1.08 5.16
C HIS A 186 -9.92 -1.47 4.77
N ALA A 187 -9.56 -1.35 3.48
CA ALA A 187 -8.19 -1.57 3.02
C ALA A 187 -7.21 -0.55 3.63
N ALA A 188 -7.59 0.73 3.68
CA ALA A 188 -6.80 1.79 4.32
C ALA A 188 -6.60 1.54 5.83
N LEU A 189 -7.62 1.02 6.52
CA LEU A 189 -7.53 0.64 7.93
C LEU A 189 -6.61 -0.57 8.16
N LEU A 190 -6.62 -1.56 7.24
CA LEU A 190 -5.68 -2.68 7.30
C LEU A 190 -4.24 -2.21 7.14
N ILE A 191 -3.97 -1.34 6.17
CA ILE A 191 -2.66 -0.68 6.00
C ILE A 191 -2.29 0.04 7.30
N LEU A 192 -3.17 0.89 7.84
CA LEU A 192 -2.93 1.60 9.10
C LEU A 192 -2.54 0.65 10.23
N GLY A 193 -3.25 -0.46 10.40
CA GLY A 193 -2.97 -1.46 11.42
C GLY A 193 -1.56 -2.06 11.29
N ILE A 194 -1.15 -2.42 10.07
CA ILE A 194 0.20 -2.94 9.79
C ILE A 194 1.27 -1.89 10.09
N ILE A 195 1.03 -0.63 9.69
CA ILE A 195 1.95 0.49 9.97
C ILE A 195 2.09 0.71 11.48
N VAL A 196 1.00 0.77 12.23
CA VAL A 196 1.02 0.94 13.68
C VAL A 196 1.79 -0.19 14.36
N LEU A 197 1.57 -1.44 13.94
CA LEU A 197 2.34 -2.59 14.42
C LEU A 197 3.84 -2.45 14.11
N GLY A 198 4.18 -1.98 12.91
CA GLY A 198 5.56 -1.67 12.51
C GLY A 198 6.19 -0.62 13.42
N ILE A 199 5.51 0.51 13.66
CA ILE A 199 5.96 1.59 14.55
C ILE A 199 6.21 1.06 15.97
N ILE A 200 5.26 0.32 16.54
CA ILE A 200 5.40 -0.28 17.88
C ILE A 200 6.63 -1.19 17.92
N THR A 201 6.80 -2.05 16.92
CA THR A 201 7.94 -2.98 16.83
C THR A 201 9.27 -2.23 16.81
N LEU A 202 9.41 -1.22 15.95
CA LEU A 202 10.63 -0.40 15.85
C LEU A 202 10.96 0.29 17.19
N ILE A 203 9.96 0.85 17.86
CA ILE A 203 10.14 1.55 19.14
C ILE A 203 10.53 0.59 20.26
N LEU A 204 9.90 -0.59 20.34
CA LEU A 204 10.22 -1.60 21.35
C LEU A 204 11.65 -2.11 21.18
N ILE A 205 12.08 -2.41 19.96
CA ILE A 205 13.46 -2.84 19.66
C ILE A 205 14.45 -1.72 20.02
N TYR A 206 14.15 -0.46 19.68
CA TYR A 206 14.99 0.68 20.05
C TYR A 206 15.16 0.80 21.57
N LYS A 207 14.05 0.79 22.33
CA LYS A 207 14.07 0.91 23.79
C LYS A 207 14.86 -0.22 24.46
N LYS A 208 14.61 -1.47 24.05
CA LYS A 208 15.29 -2.67 24.59
C LYS A 208 16.80 -2.60 24.42
N ASN A 209 17.29 -2.09 23.28
CA ASN A 209 18.73 -2.05 23.00
C ASN A 209 19.40 -0.77 23.51
N LYS A 210 18.68 0.35 23.67
CA LYS A 210 19.21 1.54 24.36
C LYS A 210 19.55 1.22 25.82
N GLN A 211 18.68 0.50 26.53
CA GLN A 211 18.88 0.16 27.94
C GLN A 211 20.11 -0.72 28.21
N LYS A 212 20.54 -1.54 27.23
CA LYS A 212 21.70 -2.43 27.34
C LYS A 212 23.05 -1.73 27.16
N ILE A 213 23.07 -0.49 26.67
CA ILE A 213 24.30 0.29 26.48
C ILE A 213 24.67 1.07 27.75
N PHE A 214 23.69 1.32 28.63
CA PHE A 214 23.85 2.07 29.89
C PHE A 214 23.83 1.17 31.14
N ARG A 215 23.96 -0.15 30.96
CA ARG A 215 24.24 -1.14 32.00
C ARG A 215 25.54 -1.83 31.64
#